data_AF-A0A7R8H125-F1
#
_entry.id   AF-A0A7R8H125-F1
#
_cell.length_a   1.000
_cell.length_b   1.000
_cell.length_c   1.000
_cell.angle_alpha   90.00
_cell.angle_beta   90.00
_cell.angle_gamma   90.00
#
_symmetry.space_group_name_H-M   'P 1'
#
loop_
_entity.id
_entity.type
_entity.pdbx_description
1 polymer ?
#
loop_
_entity_poly.entity_id
_entity_poly.type
_entity_poly.pdbx_seq_one_letter_code
_entity_poly.pdbx_strand_id
1 'polypeptide(L)'
;MTPRWPVAVFHNIIDVSSYSAFVIWREINPTWMSHKIHKRRVFLEQLEKALVAPLIERRKNVPRTEASAQIVEAFQSAGLPDLPDNQASTSTFKESKRKNYQFCPKEKDDMTNNTCF
;
A
#
# COMPACT_ATOMS: atom_id res chain seq x y z
N MET A 1 -2.06 14.23 -13.15
CA MET A 1 -3.48 13.90 -13.42
C MET A 1 -3.53 12.68 -14.33
N THR A 2 -4.25 11.62 -13.96
CA THR A 2 -4.45 10.47 -14.84
C THR A 2 -5.43 10.87 -15.96
N PRO A 3 -5.08 10.72 -17.26
CA PRO A 3 -5.97 11.11 -18.37
C PRO A 3 -7.22 10.23 -18.52
N ARG A 4 -7.39 9.24 -17.63
CA ARG A 4 -8.51 8.29 -17.63
C ARG A 4 -9.54 8.74 -16.62
N TRP A 5 -10.62 9.37 -17.08
CA TRP A 5 -11.70 9.87 -16.24
C TRP A 5 -12.33 8.82 -15.28
N PRO A 6 -12.45 7.52 -15.61
CA PRO A 6 -13.05 6.55 -14.68
C PRO A 6 -12.21 6.37 -13.43
N VAL A 7 -10.89 6.44 -13.59
CA VAL A 7 -9.95 6.34 -12.46
C VAL A 7 -10.11 7.55 -11.54
N ALA A 8 -10.30 8.76 -12.08
CA ALA A 8 -10.56 9.94 -11.26
C ALA A 8 -11.86 9.82 -10.45
N VAL A 9 -12.92 9.28 -11.05
CA VAL A 9 -14.19 9.02 -10.37
C VAL A 9 -14.02 7.98 -9.26
N PHE A 10 -13.26 6.92 -9.51
CA PHE A 10 -12.97 5.90 -8.49
C PHE A 10 -12.27 6.47 -7.26
N HIS A 11 -11.25 7.32 -7.45
CA HIS A 11 -10.58 7.99 -6.33
C HIS A 11 -11.57 8.87 -5.54
N ASN A 12 -12.42 9.61 -6.23
CA ASN A 12 -13.46 10.43 -5.58
C ASN A 12 -14.41 9.56 -4.73
N ILE A 13 -14.85 8.41 -5.25
CA ILE A 13 -15.70 7.47 -4.52
C ILE A 13 -15.01 7.01 -3.23
N ILE A 14 -13.72 6.67 -3.28
CA ILE A 14 -12.96 6.27 -2.09
C ILE A 14 -12.86 7.43 -1.09
N ASP A 15 -12.56 8.64 -1.57
CA ASP A 15 -12.37 9.80 -0.70
C ASP A 15 -13.66 10.18 0.03
N VAL A 16 -14.79 10.23 -0.69
CA VAL A 16 -16.10 10.58 -0.11
C VAL A 16 -16.55 9.49 0.87
N SER A 17 -16.48 8.22 0.48
CA SER A 17 -16.90 7.11 1.35
C SER A 17 -16.07 7.03 2.63
N SER A 18 -14.75 7.19 2.53
CA SER A 18 -13.85 7.17 3.69
C SER A 18 -14.13 8.34 4.65
N TYR A 19 -14.43 9.52 4.11
CA TYR A 19 -14.81 10.67 4.93
C TYR A 19 -16.18 10.49 5.60
N SER A 20 -17.17 9.97 4.87
CA SER A 20 -18.48 9.64 5.44
C SER A 20 -18.36 8.63 6.58
N ALA A 21 -17.56 7.58 6.40
CA ALA A 21 -17.28 6.60 7.47
C ALA A 21 -16.60 7.24 8.68
N PHE A 22 -15.65 8.15 8.47
CA PHE A 22 -14.98 8.90 9.55
C PHE A 22 -15.97 9.73 10.37
N VAL A 23 -16.91 10.43 9.72
CA VAL A 23 -17.92 11.23 10.41
C VAL A 23 -18.78 10.34 11.29
N ILE A 24 -19.30 9.23 10.75
CA ILE A 24 -20.12 8.26 11.49
C ILE A 24 -19.34 7.70 12.68
N TRP A 25 -18.08 7.29 12.46
CA TRP A 25 -17.23 6.73 13.50
C TRP A 25 -17.02 7.70 14.68
N ARG A 26 -16.83 8.99 14.39
CA ARG A 26 -16.67 10.04 15.41
C ARG A 26 -17.93 10.24 16.23
N GLU A 27 -19.11 10.21 15.60
CA GLU A 27 -20.38 10.34 16.32
C GLU A 27 -20.63 9.14 17.24
N ILE A 28 -20.27 7.94 16.81
CA ILE A 28 -20.41 6.72 17.61
C ILE A 28 -19.38 6.67 18.75
N ASN A 29 -18.17 7.18 18.52
CA ASN A 29 -17.04 7.08 19.46
C ASN A 29 -16.51 8.47 19.87
N PRO A 30 -17.24 9.23 20.70
CA PRO A 30 -16.88 10.62 21.03
C PRO A 30 -15.58 10.74 21.86
N THR A 31 -15.23 9.71 22.62
CA THR A 31 -14.01 9.67 23.45
C THR A 31 -12.77 9.25 22.66
N TRP A 32 -12.93 8.74 21.45
CA TRP A 32 -11.83 8.23 20.65
C TRP A 32 -10.93 9.37 20.16
N MET A 33 -9.65 9.31 20.56
CA MET A 33 -8.62 10.31 20.24
C MET A 33 -9.00 11.75 20.61
N SER A 34 -9.57 11.97 21.80
CA SER A 34 -9.95 13.29 22.33
C SER A 34 -8.84 14.36 22.21
N HIS A 35 -7.58 14.00 22.44
CA HIS A 35 -6.44 14.92 22.48
C HIS A 35 -5.63 15.06 21.17
N LYS A 36 -5.99 14.37 20.08
CA LYS A 36 -5.25 14.43 18.81
C LYS A 36 -5.90 15.40 17.82
N ILE A 37 -5.10 16.26 17.20
CA ILE A 37 -5.55 17.20 16.16
C ILE A 37 -5.77 16.48 14.81
N HIS A 38 -5.01 15.42 14.54
CA HIS A 38 -4.98 14.72 13.25
C HIS A 38 -5.93 13.51 13.16
N LYS A 39 -7.15 13.62 13.72
CA LYS A 39 -8.06 12.46 13.88
C LYS A 39 -8.41 11.76 12.57
N ARG A 40 -8.66 12.54 11.50
CA ARG A 40 -8.95 12.00 10.16
C ARG A 40 -7.79 11.18 9.61
N ARG A 41 -6.55 11.64 9.78
CA ARG A 41 -5.37 10.92 9.27
C ARG A 41 -5.23 9.59 9.98
N VAL A 42 -5.32 9.59 11.31
CA VAL A 42 -5.20 8.35 12.11
C VAL A 42 -6.35 7.39 11.80
N PHE A 43 -7.57 7.91 11.59
CA PHE A 43 -8.69 7.07 11.12
C PHE A 43 -8.37 6.35 9.82
N LEU A 44 -7.88 7.09 8.81
CA LEU A 44 -7.54 6.52 7.51
C LEU A 44 -6.39 5.52 7.61
N GLU A 45 -5.37 5.80 8.42
CA GLU A 45 -4.26 4.87 8.69
C GLU A 45 -4.73 3.56 9.33
N GLN A 46 -5.72 3.61 10.22
CA GLN A 46 -6.29 2.41 10.83
C GLN A 46 -7.21 1.66 9.86
N LEU A 47 -8.05 2.40 9.12
CA LEU A 47 -8.96 1.86 8.12
C LEU A 47 -8.20 1.12 7.02
N GLU A 48 -7.17 1.75 6.45
CA GLU A 48 -6.38 1.14 5.37
C GLU A 48 -5.67 -0.12 5.84
N LYS A 49 -5.09 -0.11 7.06
CA LYS A 49 -4.46 -1.30 7.64
C LYS A 49 -5.45 -2.43 7.82
N ALA A 50 -6.64 -2.14 8.36
CA ALA A 50 -7.70 -3.14 8.54
C ALA A 50 -8.18 -3.73 7.21
N LEU A 51 -8.26 -2.93 6.14
CA LEU A 51 -8.67 -3.38 4.81
C LEU A 51 -7.59 -4.22 4.12
N VAL A 52 -6.32 -3.83 4.26
CA VAL A 52 -5.22 -4.37 3.47
C VAL A 52 -4.53 -5.55 4.17
N ALA A 53 -4.46 -5.59 5.50
CA ALA A 53 -3.85 -6.67 6.26
C ALA A 53 -4.32 -8.09 5.85
N PRO A 54 -5.62 -8.39 5.75
CA PRO A 54 -6.07 -9.74 5.35
C PRO A 54 -5.70 -10.08 3.90
N LEU A 55 -5.52 -9.06 3.04
CA LEU A 55 -5.09 -9.25 1.65
C LEU A 55 -3.59 -9.53 1.55
N ILE A 56 -2.79 -8.90 2.42
CA ILE A 56 -1.35 -9.16 2.51
C ILE A 56 -1.11 -10.57 3.05
N GLU A 57 -1.83 -10.96 4.10
CA GLU A 57 -1.69 -12.28 4.72
C GLU A 57 -2.00 -13.41 3.74
N ARG A 58 -3.07 -13.29 2.94
CA ARG A 58 -3.46 -14.30 1.94
C ARG A 58 -2.54 -14.34 0.72
N ARG A 59 -1.62 -13.39 0.56
CA ARG A 59 -0.78 -13.28 -0.63
C ARG A 59 0.27 -14.40 -0.63
N LYS A 60 0.14 -15.38 -1.54
CA LYS A 60 1.11 -16.49 -1.66
C LYS A 60 2.49 -16.07 -2.16
N ASN A 61 2.55 -15.08 -3.06
CA ASN A 61 3.78 -14.70 -3.74
C ASN A 61 4.31 -13.36 -3.22
N VAL A 62 5.58 -13.35 -2.82
CA VAL A 62 6.28 -12.15 -2.39
C VAL A 62 6.49 -11.22 -3.60
N PRO A 63 6.23 -9.91 -3.48
CA PRO A 63 6.49 -8.94 -4.54
C PRO A 63 7.97 -8.90 -4.95
N ARG A 64 8.24 -8.59 -6.21
CA ARG A 64 9.62 -8.53 -6.75
C ARG A 64 10.47 -7.39 -6.18
N THR A 65 9.83 -6.31 -5.71
CA THR A 65 10.53 -5.15 -5.17
C THR A 65 10.88 -5.38 -3.71
N GLU A 66 12.16 -5.20 -3.33
CA GLU A 66 12.66 -5.44 -1.97
C GLU A 66 11.84 -4.75 -0.88
N ALA A 67 11.48 -3.48 -1.06
CA ALA A 67 10.67 -2.74 -0.09
C ALA A 67 9.28 -3.37 0.13
N SER A 68 8.65 -3.85 -0.94
CA SER A 68 7.35 -4.51 -0.86
C SER A 68 7.46 -5.94 -0.34
N ALA A 69 8.56 -6.63 -0.65
CA ALA A 69 8.86 -7.96 -0.14
C ALA A 69 8.98 -7.93 1.39
N GLN A 70 9.77 -7.00 1.92
CA GLN A 70 9.96 -6.81 3.36
C GLN A 70 8.63 -6.57 4.09
N ILE A 71 7.72 -5.78 3.51
CA ILE A 71 6.39 -5.55 4.10
C ILE A 71 5.61 -6.86 4.14
N VAL A 72 5.50 -7.57 3.02
CA VAL A 72 4.72 -8.82 2.96
C VAL A 72 5.30 -9.89 3.88
N GLU A 73 6.62 -10.03 3.92
CA GLU A 73 7.33 -10.94 4.82
C GLU A 73 7.12 -10.56 6.29
N ALA A 74 7.13 -9.27 6.63
CA ALA A 74 6.83 -8.81 7.99
C ALA A 74 5.40 -9.18 8.41
N PHE A 75 4.41 -8.99 7.54
CA PHE A 75 3.02 -9.36 7.83
C PHE A 75 2.82 -10.87 7.95
N GLN A 76 3.52 -11.68 7.16
CA GLN A 76 3.42 -13.14 7.20
C GLN A 76 4.17 -13.78 8.38
N SER A 77 5.32 -13.22 8.75
CA SER A 77 6.11 -13.69 9.90
C SER A 77 5.55 -13.24 11.24
N ALA A 78 4.87 -12.09 11.29
CA ALA A 78 4.38 -11.51 12.53
C ALA A 78 3.09 -12.13 13.09
N GLY A 79 2.48 -13.14 12.44
CA GLY A 79 1.35 -13.91 13.00
C GLY A 79 0.37 -13.08 13.83
N LEU A 80 -0.33 -12.14 13.19
CA LEU A 80 -1.22 -11.13 13.80
C LEU A 80 -0.53 -10.15 14.78
N PRO A 81 -0.25 -8.89 14.36
CA PRO A 81 -0.02 -7.81 15.31
C PRO A 81 -1.37 -7.28 15.80
N ASP A 82 -1.72 -7.58 17.04
CA ASP A 82 -2.69 -6.79 17.81
C ASP A 82 -2.25 -5.31 17.76
N LEU A 83 -3.15 -4.42 17.34
CA LEU A 83 -2.98 -2.97 17.54
C LEU A 83 -2.91 -2.70 19.04
N PRO A 84 -1.92 -1.93 19.55
CA PRO A 84 -1.83 -0.52 19.19
C PRO A 84 -0.43 0.12 19.07
N ASP A 85 -0.45 1.27 18.38
CA ASP A 85 0.32 2.51 18.52
C ASP A 85 1.80 2.68 18.10
N ASN A 86 1.98 3.78 17.35
CA ASN A 86 3.18 4.59 17.14
C ASN A 86 4.43 3.94 16.54
N GLN A 87 4.62 4.11 15.23
CA GLN A 87 5.91 4.54 14.69
C GLN A 87 5.72 5.20 13.31
N ALA A 88 6.04 6.49 13.26
CA ALA A 88 6.13 7.27 12.05
C ALA A 88 7.42 6.87 11.31
N SER A 89 7.27 6.21 10.16
CA SER A 89 8.38 5.97 9.24
C SER A 89 8.25 6.90 8.04
N THR A 90 8.85 8.08 8.17
CA THR A 90 9.15 8.97 7.05
C THR A 90 10.21 8.28 6.18
N SER A 91 9.83 7.64 5.08
CA SER A 91 10.79 7.09 4.11
C SER A 91 11.12 8.14 3.05
N THR A 92 12.27 8.79 3.22
CA THR A 92 12.90 9.63 2.20
C THR A 92 13.30 8.74 1.02
N PHE A 93 12.60 8.88 -0.10
CA PHE A 93 12.91 8.17 -1.34
C PHE A 93 14.25 8.66 -1.91
N LYS A 94 15.27 7.80 -1.91
CA LYS A 94 16.44 7.95 -2.79
C LYS A 94 16.24 7.02 -3.98
N GLU A 95 16.05 7.59 -5.16
CA GLU A 95 16.04 6.86 -6.42
C GLU A 95 17.40 6.17 -6.63
N SER A 96 17.38 4.83 -6.73
CA SER A 96 18.52 4.06 -7.23
C SER A 96 18.14 3.47 -8.59
N LYS A 97 18.96 3.80 -9.60
CA LYS A 97 18.73 3.48 -11.01
C LYS A 97 18.74 1.96 -11.27
N ARG A 98 17.86 1.53 -12.19
CA ARG A 98 17.73 0.15 -12.68
C ARG A 98 19.08 -0.42 -13.15
N LYS A 99 19.46 -1.58 -12.64
CA LYS A 99 20.52 -2.42 -13.23
C LYS A 99 19.91 -3.29 -14.34
N ASN A 100 20.48 -3.20 -15.53
CA ASN A 100 20.08 -3.95 -16.72
C ASN A 100 20.70 -5.36 -16.66
N TYR A 101 19.99 -6.39 -17.15
CA TYR A 101 20.48 -7.77 -17.17
C TYR A 101 21.79 -7.86 -17.97
N GLN A 102 22.77 -8.53 -17.37
CA GLN A 102 24.15 -8.57 -17.81
C GLN A 102 24.40 -9.74 -18.77
N PHE A 103 23.58 -9.96 -19.81
CA PHE A 103 23.95 -10.80 -20.96
C PHE A 103 22.94 -10.70 -22.12
N CYS A 104 22.84 -9.54 -22.79
CA CYS A 104 22.24 -9.46 -24.14
C CYS A 104 23.13 -8.57 -25.03
N PRO A 105 23.76 -9.10 -26.09
CA PRO A 105 24.45 -8.29 -27.09
C PRO A 105 23.45 -7.41 -27.84
N LYS A 106 23.70 -6.09 -27.89
CA LYS A 106 22.79 -5.05 -28.38
C LYS A 106 22.75 -4.88 -29.91
N GLU A 107 22.68 -5.94 -30.69
CA GLU A 107 22.67 -5.76 -32.16
C GLU A 107 21.65 -6.57 -32.94
N LYS A 108 20.76 -7.31 -32.28
CA LYS A 108 19.58 -7.92 -32.92
C LYS A 108 18.39 -7.89 -31.97
N ASP A 109 17.56 -6.84 -32.10
CA ASP A 109 16.20 -6.81 -31.54
C ASP A 109 15.26 -7.68 -32.39
N ASP A 110 15.62 -8.95 -32.60
CA ASP A 110 14.70 -9.94 -33.18
C ASP A 110 13.88 -10.52 -32.03
N MET A 111 12.66 -10.01 -31.94
CA MET A 111 11.58 -10.41 -31.03
C MET A 111 11.37 -11.92 -31.08
N THR A 112 12.05 -12.66 -30.21
CA THR A 112 11.90 -14.11 -30.06
C THR A 112 11.08 -14.40 -28.81
N ASN A 113 9.93 -15.02 -29.04
CA ASN A 113 8.96 -15.44 -28.05
C ASN A 113 9.50 -16.66 -27.32
N ASN A 114 10.04 -16.46 -26.11
CA ASN A 114 10.73 -17.53 -25.37
C ASN A 114 9.91 -17.92 -24.14
N THR A 115 8.91 -18.78 -24.33
CA THR A 115 8.50 -19.74 -23.31
C THR A 115 9.67 -20.69 -23.03
N CYS A 116 10.03 -20.89 -21.76
CA CYS A 116 10.94 -21.95 -21.34
C CYS A 116 10.16 -23.05 -20.60
N PHE A 117 10.40 -24.30 -20.98
CA PHE A 117 9.96 -25.53 -20.29
C PHE A 117 10.71 -25.73 -18.98
#